data_AF-A0A942V6Z2-F1
#
_entry.id   AF-A0A942V6Z2-F1
#
_cell.length_a   1.000
_cell.length_b   1.000
_cell.length_c   1.000
_cell.angle_alpha   90.00
_cell.angle_beta   90.00
_cell.angle_gamma   90.00
#
_symmetry.space_group_name_H-M   'P 1'
#
loop_
_entity.id
_entity.type
_entity.pdbx_description
1 polymer ?
#
loop_
_entity_poly.entity_id
_entity_poly.type
_entity_poly.pdbx_seq_one_letter_code
_entity_poly.pdbx_strand_id
1 'polypeptide(L)'
;MSKDFFRFDKEYSREEWTKYLGDNFKYEYGSIPNQNSIIEKYIDCLDDSNNKAIVWLGNLNVDEDIGVYEIRIKNTKTGSRVKISKICTDIIKSGNKNSFGKGIFFILYSNENEKAYRISYVKYDKKVNENFEVKKDFSDPKRFTYLLVE
;
A
#
# COMPACT_ATOMS: atom_id res chain seq x y z
N MET A 1 0.64 15.95 29.68
CA MET A 1 -0.19 15.26 28.66
C MET A 1 0.47 13.94 28.34
N SER A 2 -0.25 12.83 28.51
CA SER A 2 0.17 11.51 28.04
C SER A 2 0.50 11.62 26.56
N LYS A 3 1.73 11.29 26.14
CA LYS A 3 1.97 10.93 24.75
C LYS A 3 1.31 9.57 24.59
N ASP A 4 0.09 9.56 24.06
CA ASP A 4 -0.54 8.31 23.66
C ASP A 4 0.31 7.74 22.52
N PHE A 5 1.21 6.84 22.90
CA PHE A 5 2.06 6.13 21.97
C PHE A 5 1.16 5.30 21.06
N PHE A 6 1.32 5.50 19.75
CA PHE A 6 0.72 4.62 18.76
C PHE A 6 1.16 3.19 19.06
N ARG A 7 0.20 2.31 19.34
CA ARG A 7 0.50 0.90 19.62
C ARG A 7 0.11 0.06 18.42
N PHE A 8 1.09 -0.70 17.94
CA PHE A 8 0.94 -1.59 16.79
C PHE A 8 0.21 -2.91 17.13
N ASP A 9 -0.26 -3.06 18.37
CA ASP A 9 -1.06 -4.19 18.88
C ASP A 9 -2.58 -3.96 18.70
N LYS A 10 -2.99 -2.81 18.18
CA LYS A 10 -4.37 -2.45 17.92
C LYS A 10 -4.85 -2.85 16.52
N GLU A 11 -6.15 -3.04 16.41
CA GLU A 11 -6.84 -3.30 15.13
C GLU A 11 -6.60 -2.15 14.14
N TYR A 12 -6.70 -2.44 12.84
CA TYR A 12 -6.53 -1.41 11.81
C TYR A 12 -7.60 -0.32 11.93
N SER A 13 -7.19 0.91 12.22
CA SER A 13 -8.03 2.09 12.16
C SER A 13 -7.44 3.13 11.23
N ARG A 14 -8.16 3.44 10.15
CA ARG A 14 -7.78 4.51 9.22
C ARG A 14 -7.63 5.85 9.92
N GLU A 15 -8.48 6.14 10.90
CA GLU A 15 -8.43 7.38 11.68
C GLU A 15 -7.17 7.47 12.53
N GLU A 16 -6.83 6.41 13.27
CA GLU A 16 -5.62 6.38 14.10
C GLU A 16 -4.35 6.48 13.22
N TRP A 17 -4.32 5.81 12.07
CA TRP A 17 -3.20 5.90 11.11
C TRP A 17 -3.06 7.28 10.49
N THR A 18 -4.17 7.92 10.12
CA THR A 18 -4.17 9.29 9.61
C THR A 18 -3.62 10.25 10.65
N LYS A 19 -4.05 10.11 11.92
CA LYS A 19 -3.51 10.89 13.05
C LYS A 19 -2.02 10.64 13.28
N TYR A 20 -1.58 9.38 13.19
CA TYR A 20 -0.18 9.00 13.39
C TYR A 20 0.76 9.55 12.31
N LEU A 21 0.33 9.50 11.05
CA LEU A 21 1.12 10.05 9.93
C LEU A 21 1.21 11.58 9.98
N GLY A 22 0.27 12.24 10.67
CA GLY A 22 0.30 13.65 11.00
C GLY A 22 0.27 14.57 9.78
N ASP A 23 0.82 15.78 9.93
CA ASP A 23 0.72 16.87 8.95
C ASP A 23 1.37 16.56 7.59
N ASN A 24 2.24 15.56 7.54
CA ASN A 24 2.89 15.12 6.29
C ASN A 24 1.96 14.29 5.41
N PHE A 25 0.81 13.85 5.92
CA PHE A 25 -0.12 13.00 5.19
C PHE A 25 -1.34 13.79 4.74
N LYS A 26 -1.47 13.93 3.42
CA LYS A 26 -2.65 14.54 2.80
C LYS A 26 -3.66 13.45 2.49
N TYR A 27 -4.64 13.29 3.38
CA TYR A 27 -5.70 12.32 3.20
C TYR A 27 -6.60 12.70 2.00
N GLU A 28 -6.52 11.88 0.96
CA GLU A 28 -7.29 12.00 -0.27
C GLU A 28 -7.81 10.60 -0.60
N TYR A 29 -9.08 10.35 -0.27
CA TYR A 29 -9.70 9.04 -0.43
C TYR A 29 -10.20 8.88 -1.87
N GLY A 30 -9.73 7.83 -2.56
CA GLY A 30 -10.15 7.59 -3.94
C GLY A 30 -9.66 6.28 -4.54
N SER A 31 -9.84 6.18 -5.86
CA SER A 31 -9.36 5.06 -6.67
C SER A 31 -7.97 5.35 -7.24
N ILE A 32 -7.25 4.28 -7.58
CA ILE A 32 -5.99 4.38 -8.32
C ILE A 32 -6.23 4.32 -9.84
N PRO A 33 -5.29 4.84 -10.67
CA PRO A 33 -5.33 4.57 -12.10
C PRO A 33 -5.29 3.06 -12.38
N ASN A 34 -6.03 2.62 -13.40
CA ASN A 34 -6.15 1.21 -13.82
C ASN A 34 -6.66 0.25 -12.74
N GLN A 35 -7.33 0.75 -11.69
CA GLN A 35 -7.80 -0.06 -10.57
C GLN A 35 -8.61 -1.29 -11.02
N ASN A 36 -9.58 -1.12 -11.91
CA ASN A 36 -10.44 -2.23 -12.36
C ASN A 36 -9.63 -3.34 -13.04
N SER A 37 -8.67 -2.98 -13.88
CA SER A 37 -7.79 -3.96 -14.55
C SER A 37 -6.93 -4.74 -13.54
N ILE A 38 -6.44 -4.06 -12.49
CA ILE A 38 -5.68 -4.71 -11.42
C ILE A 38 -6.60 -5.64 -10.60
N ILE A 39 -7.82 -5.20 -10.30
CA ILE A 39 -8.82 -6.00 -9.58
C ILE A 39 -9.16 -7.27 -10.37
N GLU A 40 -9.48 -7.15 -11.65
CA GLU A 40 -9.78 -8.28 -12.53
C GLU A 40 -8.62 -9.28 -12.60
N LYS A 41 -7.38 -8.78 -12.74
CA LYS A 41 -6.17 -9.60 -12.80
C LYS A 41 -5.93 -10.42 -11.52
N TYR A 42 -6.36 -9.91 -10.37
CA TYR A 42 -6.11 -10.50 -9.05
C TYR A 42 -7.41 -10.83 -8.29
N ILE A 43 -8.51 -11.06 -9.00
CA ILE A 43 -9.85 -11.26 -8.42
C ILE A 43 -9.93 -12.50 -7.53
N ASP A 44 -9.08 -13.49 -7.77
CA ASP A 44 -8.93 -14.70 -6.98
C ASP A 44 -8.31 -14.45 -5.59
N CYS A 45 -7.61 -13.32 -5.43
CA CYS A 45 -6.88 -12.95 -4.23
C CYS A 45 -7.49 -11.74 -3.51
N LEU A 46 -7.90 -10.73 -4.28
CA LEU A 46 -8.48 -9.49 -3.75
C LEU A 46 -9.91 -9.73 -3.29
N ASP A 47 -10.24 -9.12 -2.16
CA ASP A 47 -11.61 -9.02 -1.70
C ASP A 47 -12.22 -7.71 -2.16
N ASP A 48 -12.98 -7.78 -3.25
CA ASP A 48 -13.72 -6.63 -3.77
C ASP A 48 -15.16 -6.58 -3.30
N SER A 49 -15.49 -7.24 -2.19
CA SER A 49 -16.77 -7.02 -1.53
C SER A 49 -16.90 -5.52 -1.21
N ASN A 50 -17.98 -4.91 -1.70
CA ASN A 50 -18.27 -3.47 -1.58
C ASN A 50 -17.38 -2.52 -2.39
N ASN A 51 -16.75 -2.97 -3.49
CA ASN A 51 -15.91 -2.13 -4.37
C ASN A 51 -14.74 -1.45 -3.62
N LYS A 52 -14.16 -2.18 -2.66
CA LYS A 52 -13.12 -1.67 -1.74
C LYS A 52 -11.86 -2.55 -1.73
N ALA A 53 -11.64 -3.36 -2.77
CA ALA A 53 -10.44 -4.20 -2.86
C ALA A 53 -9.13 -3.40 -2.77
N ILE A 54 -9.10 -2.24 -3.42
CA ILE A 54 -7.95 -1.34 -3.44
C ILE A 54 -8.47 0.07 -3.22
N VAL A 55 -7.87 0.76 -2.26
CA VAL A 55 -8.21 2.15 -1.92
C VAL A 55 -6.91 2.93 -1.81
N TRP A 56 -6.86 4.09 -2.46
CA TRP A 56 -5.83 5.08 -2.19
C TRP A 56 -6.32 6.01 -1.07
N LEU A 57 -5.49 6.17 -0.04
CA LEU A 57 -5.79 6.99 1.13
C LEU A 57 -5.20 8.39 1.04
N GLY A 58 -4.27 8.63 0.12
CA GLY A 58 -3.58 9.91 -0.01
C GLY A 58 -2.07 9.76 -0.16
N ASN A 59 -1.38 10.90 -0.07
CA ASN A 59 0.07 10.97 -0.21
C ASN A 59 0.71 11.37 1.13
N LEU A 60 1.75 10.63 1.50
CA LEU A 60 2.65 10.95 2.59
C LEU A 60 3.88 11.68 2.00
N ASN A 61 4.10 12.92 2.42
CA ASN A 61 5.14 13.79 1.90
C ASN A 61 6.32 13.80 2.88
N VAL A 62 7.31 12.94 2.65
CA VAL A 62 8.54 12.86 3.45
C VAL A 62 9.72 12.83 2.49
N ASP A 63 10.26 14.01 2.18
CA ASP A 63 11.27 14.30 1.14
C ASP A 63 10.84 14.00 -0.31
N GLU A 64 10.10 12.93 -0.54
CA GLU A 64 9.43 12.56 -1.79
C GLU A 64 8.00 12.07 -1.49
N ASP A 65 7.09 12.22 -2.44
CA ASP A 65 5.71 11.73 -2.30
C ASP A 65 5.67 10.18 -2.24
N ILE A 66 4.96 9.66 -1.24
CA ILE A 66 4.72 8.23 -1.04
C ILE A 66 3.21 7.99 -1.05
N GLY A 67 2.71 7.18 -1.99
CA GLY A 67 1.30 6.78 -2.00
C GLY A 67 0.97 5.87 -0.82
N VAL A 68 -0.15 6.11 -0.16
CA VAL A 68 -0.66 5.27 0.93
C VAL A 68 -1.91 4.55 0.47
N TYR A 69 -1.97 3.23 0.67
CA TYR A 69 -3.02 2.38 0.14
C TYR A 69 -3.57 1.40 1.18
N GLU A 70 -4.85 1.07 1.04
CA GLU A 70 -5.43 -0.14 1.62
C GLU A 70 -5.66 -1.17 0.52
N ILE A 71 -5.36 -2.43 0.84
CA ILE A 71 -5.66 -3.57 0.00
C ILE A 71 -6.37 -4.62 0.84
N ARG A 72 -7.52 -5.10 0.38
CA ARG A 72 -8.29 -6.18 1.03
C ARG A 72 -8.02 -7.51 0.35
N ILE A 73 -7.73 -8.55 1.14
CA ILE A 73 -7.34 -9.88 0.66
C ILE A 73 -8.23 -10.95 1.29
N LYS A 74 -8.83 -11.80 0.46
CA LYS A 74 -9.83 -12.80 0.87
C LYS A 74 -9.36 -13.77 1.98
N ASN A 75 -8.12 -14.27 1.93
CA ASN A 75 -7.46 -15.07 2.98
C ASN A 75 -5.99 -15.42 2.60
N THR A 76 -5.14 -15.70 3.58
CA THR A 76 -3.71 -16.05 3.45
C THR A 76 -3.41 -17.45 2.89
N LYS A 77 -4.37 -18.40 2.90
CA LYS A 77 -4.15 -19.74 2.31
C LYS A 77 -4.04 -19.71 0.77
N THR A 78 -4.60 -18.70 0.12
CA THR A 78 -4.63 -18.56 -1.36
C THR A 78 -3.81 -17.35 -1.86
N GLY A 79 -3.65 -16.32 -1.02
CA GLY A 79 -2.81 -15.15 -1.28
C GLY A 79 -1.35 -15.39 -0.91
N SER A 80 -0.57 -16.03 -1.79
CA SER A 80 0.88 -16.19 -1.54
C SER A 80 1.55 -14.82 -1.35
N ARG A 81 2.57 -14.73 -0.50
CA ARG A 81 3.37 -13.49 -0.30
C ARG A 81 3.82 -12.89 -1.64
N VAL A 82 4.06 -13.75 -2.63
CA VAL A 82 4.38 -13.41 -4.02
C VAL A 82 3.25 -12.67 -4.73
N LYS A 83 1.98 -13.13 -4.61
CA LYS A 83 0.84 -12.43 -5.22
C LYS A 83 0.65 -11.04 -4.62
N ILE A 84 0.74 -10.91 -3.29
CA ILE A 84 0.67 -9.62 -2.61
C ILE A 84 1.77 -8.66 -3.11
N SER A 85 3.01 -9.15 -3.28
CA SER A 85 4.09 -8.34 -3.86
C SER A 85 3.74 -7.84 -5.26
N LYS A 86 3.19 -8.71 -6.12
CA LYS A 86 2.81 -8.35 -7.49
C LYS A 86 1.68 -7.33 -7.52
N ILE A 87 0.68 -7.45 -6.64
CA ILE A 87 -0.40 -6.46 -6.50
C ILE A 87 0.19 -5.09 -6.14
N CYS A 88 1.01 -5.01 -5.08
CA CYS A 88 1.62 -3.74 -4.65
C CYS A 88 2.48 -3.11 -5.76
N THR A 89 3.21 -3.96 -6.50
CA THR A 89 4.01 -3.57 -7.67
C THR A 89 3.15 -2.95 -8.77
N ASP A 90 2.05 -3.60 -9.12
CA ASP A 90 1.18 -3.13 -10.20
C ASP A 90 0.45 -1.83 -9.82
N ILE A 91 0.07 -1.67 -8.55
CA ILE A 91 -0.48 -0.41 -8.02
C ILE A 91 0.54 0.73 -8.13
N ILE A 92 1.80 0.48 -7.76
CA ILE A 92 2.88 1.45 -7.89
C ILE A 92 3.11 1.84 -9.37
N LYS A 93 3.10 0.84 -10.24
CA LYS A 93 3.33 1.03 -11.69
C LYS A 93 2.19 1.76 -12.37
N SER A 94 0.96 1.67 -11.86
CA SER A 94 -0.19 2.35 -12.46
C SER A 94 -0.17 3.88 -12.24
N GLY A 95 0.65 4.37 -11.31
CA GLY A 95 0.81 5.79 -11.03
C GLY A 95 1.49 6.62 -12.09
N ASN A 96 1.24 7.93 -12.03
CA ASN A 96 1.99 8.92 -12.81
C ASN A 96 3.48 8.95 -12.43
N LYS A 97 4.27 9.57 -13.31
CA LYS A 97 5.74 9.57 -13.32
C LYS A 97 6.39 9.93 -11.97
N ASN A 98 5.68 10.67 -11.09
CA ASN A 98 6.20 11.07 -9.77
C ASN A 98 5.44 10.48 -8.57
N SER A 99 4.19 10.05 -8.73
CA SER A 99 3.33 9.79 -7.56
C SER A 99 3.58 8.45 -6.89
N PHE A 100 3.87 7.37 -7.63
CA PHE A 100 3.88 6.04 -7.01
C PHE A 100 5.15 5.22 -7.26
N GLY A 101 6.33 5.84 -7.42
CA GLY A 101 7.59 5.06 -7.36
C GLY A 101 7.84 4.36 -6.01
N LYS A 102 7.01 4.70 -5.00
CA LYS A 102 6.99 4.20 -3.64
C LYS A 102 5.55 4.05 -3.17
N GLY A 103 5.30 3.13 -2.24
CA GLY A 103 4.00 2.99 -1.62
C GLY A 103 4.07 2.36 -0.23
N ILE A 104 3.20 2.83 0.67
CA ILE A 104 2.87 2.17 1.94
C ILE A 104 1.53 1.47 1.76
N PHE A 105 1.49 0.19 2.07
CA PHE A 105 0.33 -0.68 1.86
C PHE A 105 -0.14 -1.28 3.17
N PHE A 106 -1.35 -0.92 3.58
CA PHE A 106 -2.11 -1.60 4.62
C PHE A 106 -2.84 -2.78 3.99
N ILE A 107 -2.37 -3.99 4.27
CA ILE A 107 -2.93 -5.23 3.75
C ILE A 107 -3.87 -5.81 4.81
N LEU A 108 -5.17 -5.75 4.52
CA LEU A 108 -6.25 -6.18 5.39
C LEU A 108 -6.75 -7.55 4.94
N TYR A 109 -6.94 -8.47 5.88
CA TYR A 109 -7.43 -9.82 5.59
C TYR A 109 -8.93 -9.92 5.89
N SER A 110 -9.69 -10.44 4.93
CA SER A 110 -11.16 -10.49 5.00
C SER A 110 -11.74 -11.62 5.86
N ASN A 111 -10.91 -12.53 6.36
CA ASN A 111 -11.35 -13.69 7.15
C ASN A 111 -10.80 -13.64 8.59
N GLU A 112 -11.68 -13.95 9.53
CA GLU A 112 -11.50 -14.22 10.98
C GLU A 112 -10.26 -13.60 11.64
N ASN A 113 -10.41 -12.29 11.85
CA ASN A 113 -9.70 -11.37 12.74
C ASN A 113 -9.35 -10.13 11.92
N GLU A 114 -10.34 -9.23 11.75
CA GLU A 114 -10.14 -7.84 11.28
C GLU A 114 -9.05 -7.09 12.08
N LYS A 115 -8.59 -7.70 13.18
CA LYS A 115 -7.45 -7.31 13.99
C LYS A 115 -6.12 -7.39 13.24
N ALA A 116 -5.87 -8.43 12.44
CA ALA A 116 -4.55 -8.68 11.86
C ALA A 116 -4.37 -7.99 10.51
N TYR A 117 -3.36 -7.12 10.40
CA TYR A 117 -2.99 -6.46 9.16
C TYR A 117 -1.47 -6.39 8.98
N ARG A 118 -1.04 -6.25 7.73
CA ARG A 118 0.38 -6.04 7.41
C ARG A 118 0.58 -4.64 6.87
N ILE A 119 1.71 -4.05 7.22
CA ILE A 119 2.19 -2.84 6.54
C ILE A 119 3.36 -3.25 5.67
N SER A 120 3.26 -2.96 4.38
CA SER A 120 4.39 -3.09 3.46
C SER A 120 4.78 -1.74 2.93
N TYR A 121 6.05 -1.37 3.08
CA TYR A 121 6.66 -0.30 2.30
C TYR A 121 7.35 -0.91 1.09
N VAL A 122 7.01 -0.42 -0.11
CA VAL A 122 7.60 -0.84 -1.37
C VAL A 122 8.17 0.38 -2.06
N LYS A 123 9.42 0.30 -2.53
CA LYS A 123 10.11 1.37 -3.26
C LYS A 123 10.82 0.79 -4.47
N TYR A 124 10.74 1.52 -5.57
CA TYR A 124 11.63 1.36 -6.70
C TYR A 124 12.68 2.46 -6.68
N ASP A 125 13.94 2.07 -6.89
CA ASP A 125 15.00 3.04 -7.07
C ASP A 125 14.91 3.67 -8.47
N LYS A 126 15.26 4.95 -8.54
CA LYS A 126 15.41 5.67 -9.80
C LYS A 126 16.76 5.25 -10.40
N LYS A 127 16.79 4.85 -11.66
CA LYS A 127 18.03 4.69 -12.43
C LYS A 127 18.14 5.78 -13.48
N VAL A 128 19.34 6.33 -13.61
CA VAL A 128 19.68 7.24 -14.70
C VAL A 128 20.09 6.37 -15.88
N ASN A 129 19.44 6.52 -17.03
CA ASN A 129 19.85 5.81 -18.25
C ASN A 129 21.07 6.49 -18.88
N GLU A 130 21.61 5.87 -19.94
CA GLU A 130 22.77 6.36 -20.68
C GLU A 130 22.58 7.77 -21.28
N ASN A 131 21.33 8.23 -21.40
CA ASN A 131 20.96 9.56 -21.90
C ASN A 131 20.75 10.59 -20.78
N PHE A 132 21.19 10.32 -19.55
CA PHE A 132 20.96 11.14 -18.34
C PHE A 132 19.48 11.33 -17.96
N GLU A 133 18.58 10.52 -18.50
CA GLU A 133 17.17 10.56 -18.13
C GLU A 133 16.93 9.70 -16.88
N VAL A 134 16.24 10.27 -15.90
CA VAL A 134 15.80 9.53 -14.73
C VAL A 134 14.59 8.65 -15.10
N LYS A 135 14.79 7.33 -15.15
CA LYS A 135 13.71 6.34 -15.31
C LYS A 135 13.52 5.55 -14.01
N LYS A 136 12.28 5.19 -13.71
CA LYS A 136 11.98 4.26 -12.61
C LYS A 136 12.53 2.89 -13.01
N ASP A 137 13.41 2.30 -12.20
CA ASP A 137 13.81 0.92 -12.40
C ASP A 137 12.84 0.00 -11.68
N PHE A 138 12.03 -0.73 -12.45
CA PHE A 138 11.05 -1.65 -11.92
C PHE A 138 11.55 -3.10 -11.76
N SER A 139 12.83 -3.35 -12.01
CA SER A 139 13.42 -4.69 -12.00
C SER A 139 13.66 -5.24 -10.59
N ASP A 140 13.93 -4.37 -9.61
CA ASP A 140 14.27 -4.77 -8.23
C ASP A 140 13.57 -3.89 -7.17
N PRO A 141 12.33 -4.22 -6.76
CA PRO A 141 11.64 -3.51 -5.69
C PRO A 141 12.27 -3.80 -4.33
N LYS A 142 12.65 -2.74 -3.61
CA LYS A 142 12.94 -2.83 -2.17
C LYS A 142 11.62 -2.93 -1.40
N ARG A 143 11.49 -3.96 -0.55
CA ARG A 143 10.29 -4.20 0.26
C ARG A 143 10.65 -4.40 1.72
N PHE A 144 9.93 -3.68 2.58
CA PHE A 144 9.97 -3.84 4.04
C PHE A 144 8.56 -4.18 4.49
N THR A 145 8.39 -5.24 5.28
CA THR A 145 7.05 -5.68 5.72
C THR A 145 7.05 -5.94 7.21
N TYR A 146 6.13 -5.28 7.90
CA TYR A 146 5.87 -5.47 9.31
C TYR A 146 4.50 -6.15 9.44
N LEU A 147 4.47 -7.27 10.14
CA LEU A 147 3.23 -7.85 10.61
C LEU A 147 2.87 -7.13 11.91
N LEU A 148 1.67 -6.56 11.96
CA LEU A 148 1.17 -5.90 13.14
C LEU A 148 -0.01 -6.73 13.62
N VAL A 149 -0.01 -7.01 14.92
CA VAL A 149 -0.87 -7.98 15.63
C VAL A 149 -0.33 -9.42 15.58
N GLU A 150 0.10 -9.87 16.76
CA GLU A 150 0.29 -11.27 17.16
C GLU A 150 -0.60 -11.52 18.39
#